data_AF-A0A453FF39-F1
#
_entry.id   AF-A0A453FF39-F1
#
_cell.length_a   1.000
_cell.length_b   1.000
_cell.length_c   1.000
_cell.angle_alpha   90.00
_cell.angle_beta   90.00
_cell.angle_gamma   90.00
#
_symmetry.space_group_name_H-M   'P 1'
#
loop_
_entity.id
_entity.type
_entity.pdbx_description
1 polymer ?
#
loop_
_entity_poly.entity_id
_entity_poly.type
_entity_poly.pdbx_seq_one_letter_code
_entity_poly.pdbx_strand_id
1 'polypeptide(L)'
;MPGVLEGVWGGYASDHRSNVKKFLSVIAEMGLPGFSVKDLEEGSMSSIVECLLALRDNVSAGLGENMSNYAAKTPSRPVAPVSTPGRRSPGEDRRRGLWDAKSPQRSPLLSGQKANEVFQFKRGQYTDLPAAKISEMIQSNSLDNAPTQSLLRVVNGILDESIERKRGEIPHRVVYLLRNVVQEIEHRISIQAEHIRNQNSIIKTREDKYRSKIKALETLVNGTNEENEMAINRLELVKVEKSKIDERRKIGEQDMVRLMREKENAENTVTNLQQEIQVMSRMFEEYREQMEEKTSQMEEHLTLRAKEAEFLLTQSKKRVEEVETASELQSQLWSKKANTFRSFMDNQKLSIKDIRISSQSIKQEMFALQMKWRDEISNIGLDLKGLVDAAENYHGVLAENQKLFNEVQELKGNIRVYCRVRPFLPGQDGKSTAVDYIGENGEILISNPSKQGKDGYRMFKFNKIFNTHVSQAEVFSDIQPLIRSVLDGFNVCIFAYGQTGSGKTYTMSGPGKSKEDWGVNYRALNDLFDISLKRRNTFSYEVEVQMVEIYNEQVRDLLSNDIAQKRNTRYLEYFST
;
A
#
# COMPACT_ATOMS: atom_id res chain seq x y z
N MET A 1 -19.19 44.22 -14.05
CA MET A 1 -18.06 45.01 -13.51
C MET A 1 -17.99 44.77 -12.01
N PRO A 2 -16.78 44.61 -11.42
CA PRO A 2 -15.82 43.50 -11.63
C PRO A 2 -15.73 42.64 -10.34
N GLY A 3 -14.95 41.56 -10.18
CA GLY A 3 -13.92 40.86 -10.98
C GLY A 3 -12.94 40.15 -9.99
N VAL A 4 -11.93 39.35 -10.37
CA VAL A 4 -11.62 38.62 -11.62
C VAL A 4 -10.47 37.62 -11.35
N LEU A 5 -10.59 36.34 -11.78
CA LEU A 5 -9.53 35.31 -12.00
C LEU A 5 -8.60 34.93 -10.78
N GLU A 6 -7.73 33.90 -10.77
CA GLU A 6 -7.32 32.88 -11.77
C GLU A 6 -6.74 31.58 -11.15
N GLY A 7 -6.92 30.42 -11.82
CA GLY A 7 -5.95 29.28 -11.86
C GLY A 7 -5.69 28.41 -10.60
N VAL A 8 -5.03 27.24 -10.65
CA VAL A 8 -4.70 26.27 -11.73
C VAL A 8 -4.69 24.83 -11.13
N TRP A 9 -4.87 23.78 -11.95
CA TRP A 9 -4.89 22.35 -11.55
C TRP A 9 -3.51 21.66 -11.48
N GLY A 10 -3.42 20.63 -10.62
CA GLY A 10 -2.88 19.31 -11.00
C GLY A 10 -1.40 19.00 -10.71
N GLY A 11 -1.08 17.72 -10.47
CA GLY A 11 0.31 17.28 -10.17
C GLY A 11 0.63 15.77 -10.27
N TYR A 12 -0.35 14.86 -10.20
CA TYR A 12 -0.11 13.39 -10.28
C TYR A 12 -0.60 12.78 -11.61
N ALA A 13 -0.08 13.27 -12.75
CA ALA A 13 -0.48 12.77 -14.10
C ALA A 13 0.51 13.09 -15.25
N SER A 14 1.80 13.34 -14.99
CA SER A 14 2.70 13.97 -15.98
C SER A 14 3.18 13.04 -17.11
N ASP A 15 3.78 11.89 -16.80
CA ASP A 15 4.76 11.28 -17.72
C ASP A 15 4.16 10.51 -18.90
N HIS A 16 3.04 9.80 -18.72
CA HIS A 16 2.36 9.20 -19.88
C HIS A 16 1.72 10.24 -20.80
N ARG A 17 1.22 11.37 -20.25
CA ARG A 17 0.74 12.50 -21.07
C ARG A 17 1.87 13.28 -21.75
N SER A 18 3.10 13.25 -21.21
CA SER A 18 4.29 13.85 -21.83
C SER A 18 4.59 13.24 -23.21
N ASN A 19 4.59 11.90 -23.30
CA ASN A 19 4.91 11.20 -24.55
C ASN A 19 3.82 11.37 -25.62
N VAL A 20 2.53 11.33 -25.25
CA VAL A 20 1.42 11.58 -26.19
C VAL A 20 1.43 13.02 -26.70
N LYS A 21 1.77 14.01 -25.86
CA LYS A 21 1.93 15.41 -26.31
C LYS A 21 3.09 15.59 -27.29
N LYS A 22 4.23 14.91 -27.07
CA LYS A 22 5.36 14.91 -28.03
C LYS A 22 5.00 14.27 -29.35
N PHE A 23 4.21 13.19 -29.35
CA PHE A 23 3.69 12.61 -30.59
C PHE A 23 2.81 13.62 -31.33
N LEU A 24 1.82 14.21 -30.66
CA LEU A 24 0.91 15.18 -31.27
C LEU A 24 1.58 16.48 -31.76
N SER A 25 2.69 16.94 -31.16
CA SER A 25 3.44 18.07 -31.71
C SER A 25 4.12 17.72 -33.04
N VAL A 26 4.67 16.50 -33.17
CA VAL A 26 5.25 16.02 -34.43
C VAL A 26 4.16 15.84 -35.51
N ILE A 27 2.96 15.38 -35.15
CA ILE A 27 1.80 15.34 -36.07
C ILE A 27 1.47 16.74 -36.59
N ALA A 28 1.45 17.74 -35.70
CA ALA A 28 1.16 19.13 -36.07
C ALA A 28 2.28 19.77 -36.93
N GLU A 29 3.55 19.47 -36.64
CA GLU A 29 4.70 19.88 -37.47
C GLU A 29 4.67 19.23 -38.86
N MET A 30 4.11 18.03 -38.99
CA MET A 30 3.85 17.36 -40.28
C MET A 30 2.56 17.84 -40.97
N GLY A 31 1.83 18.81 -40.41
CA GLY A 31 0.61 19.37 -40.98
C GLY A 31 -0.59 18.42 -41.02
N LEU A 32 -0.55 17.32 -40.26
CA LEU A 32 -1.56 16.27 -40.26
C LEU A 32 -2.68 16.50 -39.24
N PRO A 33 -3.89 15.95 -39.45
CA PRO A 33 -4.97 16.02 -38.47
C PRO A 33 -4.61 15.20 -37.23
N GLY A 34 -4.39 15.90 -36.10
CA GLY A 34 -4.21 15.30 -34.78
C GLY A 34 -5.54 15.10 -34.04
N PHE A 35 -5.52 14.26 -33.00
CA PHE A 35 -6.66 14.00 -32.11
C PHE A 35 -6.44 14.63 -30.72
N SER A 36 -7.49 14.74 -29.91
CA SER A 36 -7.43 15.28 -28.55
C SER A 36 -7.03 14.19 -27.55
N VAL A 37 -6.23 14.53 -26.54
CA VAL A 37 -5.84 13.57 -25.46
C VAL A 37 -7.07 13.00 -24.72
N LYS A 38 -8.21 13.71 -24.73
CA LYS A 38 -9.50 13.22 -24.22
C LYS A 38 -10.08 12.07 -25.02
N ASP A 39 -9.89 12.04 -26.34
CA ASP A 39 -10.45 11.02 -27.24
C ASP A 39 -9.90 9.61 -26.87
N LEU A 40 -8.66 9.59 -26.34
CA LEU A 40 -7.95 8.42 -25.84
C LEU A 40 -8.48 7.92 -24.47
N GLU A 41 -9.18 8.78 -23.71
CA GLU A 41 -9.72 8.50 -22.36
C GLU A 41 -11.25 8.30 -22.39
N GLU A 42 -11.96 8.85 -23.39
CA GLU A 42 -13.42 8.87 -23.50
C GLU A 42 -13.96 7.96 -24.65
N GLY A 43 -13.10 7.29 -25.43
CA GLY A 43 -13.44 6.09 -26.20
C GLY A 43 -13.88 6.26 -27.67
N SER A 44 -13.83 7.48 -28.22
CA SER A 44 -14.20 7.73 -29.64
C SER A 44 -13.02 7.50 -30.59
N MET A 45 -12.81 6.25 -31.00
CA MET A 45 -11.65 5.84 -31.82
C MET A 45 -11.58 6.45 -33.24
N SER A 46 -12.63 7.12 -33.73
CA SER A 46 -12.68 7.65 -35.12
C SER A 46 -11.56 8.64 -35.40
N SER A 47 -11.37 9.67 -34.57
CA SER A 47 -10.37 10.72 -34.77
C SER A 47 -8.93 10.18 -34.69
N ILE A 48 -8.71 9.17 -33.85
CA ILE A 48 -7.43 8.48 -33.70
C ILE A 48 -7.14 7.63 -34.94
N VAL A 49 -8.15 6.93 -35.46
CA VAL A 49 -8.04 6.15 -36.70
C VAL A 49 -7.86 7.07 -37.90
N GLU A 50 -8.55 8.21 -38.01
CA GLU A 50 -8.30 9.20 -39.06
C GLU A 50 -6.89 9.80 -38.98
N CYS A 51 -6.39 10.11 -37.78
CA CYS A 51 -5.00 10.55 -37.59
C CYS A 51 -3.98 9.50 -38.06
N LEU A 52 -4.20 8.22 -37.72
CA LEU A 52 -3.31 7.11 -38.11
C LEU A 52 -3.45 6.73 -39.59
N LEU A 53 -4.64 6.85 -40.18
CA LEU A 53 -4.86 6.68 -41.62
C LEU A 53 -4.22 7.83 -42.40
N ALA A 54 -4.41 9.08 -41.98
CA ALA A 54 -3.78 10.23 -42.61
C ALA A 54 -2.25 10.21 -42.47
N LEU A 55 -1.70 9.74 -41.34
CA LEU A 55 -0.26 9.54 -41.19
C LEU A 55 0.27 8.38 -42.04
N ARG A 56 -0.44 7.25 -42.10
CA ARG A 56 -0.13 6.17 -43.06
C ARG A 56 -0.11 6.73 -44.47
N ASP A 57 -1.14 7.47 -44.86
CA ASP A 57 -1.32 7.95 -46.21
C ASP A 57 -0.33 9.08 -46.57
N ASN A 58 0.12 9.92 -45.62
CA ASN A 58 1.25 10.84 -45.87
C ASN A 58 2.59 10.09 -46.00
N VAL A 59 2.73 8.92 -45.38
CA VAL A 59 3.91 8.04 -45.51
C VAL A 59 3.83 7.13 -46.76
N SER A 60 2.64 6.90 -47.34
CA SER A 60 2.42 6.03 -48.51
C SER A 60 1.86 6.70 -49.77
N ALA A 61 1.57 8.01 -49.76
CA ALA A 61 1.24 8.83 -50.94
C ALA A 61 2.47 9.46 -51.60
N GLY A 62 3.67 9.19 -51.07
CA GLY A 62 4.92 9.24 -51.83
C GLY A 62 4.92 8.17 -52.91
N LEU A 63 4.27 8.47 -54.04
CA LEU A 63 4.13 7.63 -55.24
C LEU A 63 5.44 6.89 -55.58
N GLY A 64 5.45 5.62 -55.97
CA GLY A 64 4.33 4.78 -56.40
C GLY A 64 4.67 4.12 -57.74
N GLU A 65 4.23 2.88 -57.91
CA GLU A 65 4.24 2.12 -59.17
C GLU A 65 5.59 1.62 -59.80
N ASN A 66 5.63 0.29 -59.88
CA ASN A 66 5.85 -0.51 -61.09
C ASN A 66 7.26 -0.94 -61.59
N MET A 67 7.35 -2.26 -61.70
CA MET A 67 7.94 -3.05 -62.79
C MET A 67 9.45 -3.04 -63.02
N SER A 68 10.07 -4.15 -62.59
CA SER A 68 10.74 -5.11 -63.48
C SER A 68 11.13 -4.57 -64.87
N ASN A 69 12.38 -4.13 -65.03
CA ASN A 69 13.25 -4.57 -66.14
C ASN A 69 14.70 -4.06 -66.02
N TYR A 70 15.61 -4.86 -66.58
CA TYR A 70 16.88 -4.43 -67.23
C TYR A 70 17.97 -3.87 -66.28
N ALA A 71 19.15 -4.48 -66.29
CA ALA A 71 20.30 -4.11 -67.12
C ALA A 71 21.09 -2.86 -66.65
N ALA A 72 22.11 -3.15 -65.85
CA ALA A 72 23.51 -2.76 -66.10
C ALA A 72 23.84 -1.34 -66.62
N LYS A 73 24.48 -0.56 -65.74
CA LYS A 73 25.76 0.16 -65.96
C LYS A 73 26.37 0.48 -64.57
N THR A 74 27.66 0.33 -64.19
CA THR A 74 28.99 0.48 -64.84
C THR A 74 29.28 1.92 -65.32
N PRO A 75 30.53 2.43 -65.29
CA PRO A 75 31.87 1.80 -65.39
C PRO A 75 32.54 1.47 -64.03
N SER A 76 33.63 0.68 -63.89
CA SER A 76 34.53 -0.12 -64.80
C SER A 76 35.53 -0.91 -63.92
N ARG A 77 36.08 -2.11 -64.16
CA ARG A 77 35.99 -3.18 -65.21
C ARG A 77 36.39 -2.76 -66.64
N PRO A 78 37.33 -3.43 -67.37
CA PRO A 78 38.08 -4.71 -67.13
C PRO A 78 39.10 -4.70 -65.98
N VAL A 79 40.04 -5.66 -65.75
CA VAL A 79 40.73 -6.74 -66.53
C VAL A 79 40.99 -7.95 -65.56
N ALA A 80 41.24 -9.24 -65.86
CA ALA A 80 41.62 -10.06 -67.04
C ALA A 80 43.11 -9.96 -67.50
N PRO A 81 43.74 -10.98 -68.17
CA PRO A 81 43.21 -12.28 -68.65
C PRO A 81 43.91 -13.56 -68.05
N VAL A 82 43.29 -14.75 -67.88
CA VAL A 82 42.93 -15.88 -68.83
C VAL A 82 44.19 -16.66 -69.33
N SER A 83 44.31 -18.01 -69.47
CA SER A 83 43.44 -19.13 -69.98
C SER A 83 43.95 -20.52 -69.46
N THR A 84 43.21 -21.60 -69.10
CA THR A 84 42.25 -22.57 -69.76
C THR A 84 42.92 -23.88 -70.33
N PRO A 85 42.23 -24.93 -70.90
CA PRO A 85 41.88 -26.17 -70.13
C PRO A 85 41.92 -27.58 -70.82
N GLY A 86 41.72 -28.66 -70.03
CA GLY A 86 41.12 -29.97 -70.44
C GLY A 86 42.06 -31.15 -70.83
N ARG A 87 41.62 -32.43 -70.99
CA ARG A 87 40.35 -33.15 -70.66
C ARG A 87 40.48 -34.69 -70.93
N ARG A 88 40.22 -35.59 -69.93
CA ARG A 88 39.74 -37.04 -69.96
C ARG A 88 40.42 -38.07 -70.94
N SER A 89 40.49 -39.41 -70.79
CA SER A 89 40.25 -40.54 -69.83
C SER A 89 40.29 -41.88 -70.68
N PRO A 90 40.14 -43.15 -70.21
CA PRO A 90 40.40 -43.87 -68.93
C PRO A 90 41.18 -45.23 -69.10
N GLY A 91 41.25 -46.09 -68.04
CA GLY A 91 41.67 -47.53 -68.05
C GLY A 91 42.98 -47.83 -67.27
N GLU A 92 43.07 -48.61 -66.18
CA GLU A 92 42.77 -50.06 -65.90
C GLU A 92 43.85 -51.04 -66.43
N ASP A 93 44.40 -52.03 -65.69
CA ASP A 93 44.29 -52.45 -64.27
C ASP A 93 45.52 -53.35 -63.82
N ARG A 94 45.65 -53.62 -62.51
CA ARG A 94 46.33 -54.75 -61.79
C ARG A 94 47.86 -55.09 -61.91
N ARG A 95 48.51 -54.94 -60.73
CA ARG A 95 49.33 -55.93 -59.96
C ARG A 95 50.58 -56.66 -60.56
N ARG A 96 51.74 -56.33 -59.95
CA ARG A 96 52.73 -57.24 -59.27
C ARG A 96 53.39 -58.42 -60.05
N GLY A 97 54.68 -58.26 -60.43
CA GLY A 97 55.73 -59.30 -60.20
C GLY A 97 56.58 -59.86 -61.37
N LEU A 98 57.91 -59.63 -61.31
CA LEU A 98 59.07 -60.55 -61.54
C LEU A 98 59.32 -61.32 -62.90
N TRP A 99 60.33 -60.84 -63.68
CA TRP A 99 61.43 -61.53 -64.44
C TRP A 99 61.27 -62.28 -65.83
N ASP A 100 62.28 -62.04 -66.72
CA ASP A 100 63.03 -62.87 -67.73
C ASP A 100 62.59 -63.39 -69.17
N ALA A 101 63.30 -62.85 -70.22
CA ALA A 101 64.15 -63.48 -71.30
C ALA A 101 63.71 -64.13 -72.69
N LYS A 102 64.57 -63.94 -73.76
CA LYS A 102 64.86 -64.69 -75.07
C LYS A 102 64.29 -64.26 -76.49
N SER A 103 64.96 -64.59 -77.65
CA SER A 103 64.61 -64.23 -79.11
C SER A 103 65.35 -65.01 -80.31
N PRO A 104 65.80 -64.47 -81.51
CA PRO A 104 65.19 -64.45 -82.91
C PRO A 104 66.01 -64.99 -84.18
N GLN A 105 65.50 -65.00 -85.47
CA GLN A 105 66.24 -65.38 -86.76
C GLN A 105 65.79 -64.80 -88.20
N ARG A 106 66.40 -65.22 -89.38
CA ARG A 106 66.65 -64.54 -90.77
C ARG A 106 65.80 -65.00 -92.04
N SER A 107 65.91 -64.68 -93.39
CA SER A 107 66.87 -64.21 -94.50
C SER A 107 66.21 -63.29 -95.65
N PRO A 108 66.42 -63.16 -97.04
CA PRO A 108 67.00 -63.94 -98.22
C PRO A 108 67.76 -63.17 -99.44
N LEU A 109 67.54 -63.42 -100.80
CA LEU A 109 68.30 -63.01 -102.09
C LEU A 109 67.39 -62.88 -103.41
N LEU A 110 67.65 -62.60 -104.76
CA LEU A 110 68.66 -62.18 -105.86
C LEU A 110 67.88 -61.89 -107.25
N SER A 111 68.24 -61.60 -108.58
CA SER A 111 69.38 -61.31 -109.58
C SER A 111 68.89 -60.80 -111.04
N GLY A 112 69.72 -60.47 -112.11
CA GLY A 112 69.27 -60.11 -113.55
C GLY A 112 70.31 -59.71 -114.73
N GLN A 113 69.95 -59.56 -116.06
CA GLN A 113 70.82 -59.22 -117.31
C GLN A 113 70.12 -58.74 -118.68
N LYS A 114 70.83 -58.18 -119.75
CA LYS A 114 70.45 -58.19 -121.26
C LYS A 114 71.20 -57.27 -122.35
N ALA A 115 70.71 -57.09 -123.65
CA ALA A 115 71.52 -56.76 -124.93
C ALA A 115 70.94 -55.85 -126.12
N ASN A 116 71.48 -55.88 -127.40
CA ASN A 116 71.64 -54.77 -128.46
C ASN A 116 71.36 -55.10 -130.02
N GLU A 117 71.56 -54.18 -131.07
CA GLU A 117 71.72 -54.00 -132.68
C GLU A 117 71.81 -55.00 -134.14
N VAL A 118 71.41 -53.84 -135.00
CA VAL A 118 70.85 -53.25 -136.40
C VAL A 118 69.50 -52.44 -136.59
N PHE A 119 69.50 -51.45 -137.55
CA PHE A 119 68.44 -50.78 -138.43
C PHE A 119 68.08 -49.26 -138.25
N GLN A 120 68.98 -48.33 -138.64
CA GLN A 120 68.71 -46.88 -138.46
C GLN A 120 67.70 -46.29 -139.48
N PHE A 121 66.51 -45.89 -139.02
CA PHE A 121 65.66 -44.94 -139.75
C PHE A 121 65.65 -43.54 -139.10
N LYS A 122 65.59 -42.49 -139.93
CA LYS A 122 65.32 -41.10 -139.54
C LYS A 122 64.26 -40.50 -140.48
N ARG A 123 63.09 -40.17 -139.90
CA ARG A 123 62.01 -39.32 -140.44
C ARG A 123 61.37 -39.68 -141.80
N GLY A 124 60.11 -40.13 -141.71
CA GLY A 124 59.04 -39.77 -142.65
C GLY A 124 58.61 -40.87 -143.63
N GLN A 125 57.31 -41.11 -143.85
CA GLN A 125 56.11 -40.71 -143.10
C GLN A 125 54.98 -41.66 -143.56
N TYR A 126 54.33 -42.42 -142.67
CA TYR A 126 54.01 -43.82 -142.99
C TYR A 126 52.62 -44.10 -143.62
N THR A 127 51.73 -43.13 -143.81
CA THR A 127 50.43 -43.38 -144.48
C THR A 127 50.51 -43.60 -145.99
N ASP A 128 51.47 -43.00 -146.68
CA ASP A 128 51.48 -42.91 -148.16
C ASP A 128 52.43 -43.92 -148.83
N LEU A 129 52.77 -45.02 -148.14
CA LEU A 129 53.64 -46.08 -148.67
C LEU A 129 52.86 -47.14 -149.47
N PRO A 130 53.24 -47.41 -150.73
CA PRO A 130 52.52 -48.34 -151.60
C PRO A 130 52.72 -49.80 -151.20
N ALA A 131 51.68 -50.62 -151.38
CA ALA A 131 51.59 -51.99 -150.85
C ALA A 131 52.74 -52.94 -151.23
N ALA A 132 53.42 -52.71 -152.36
CA ALA A 132 54.60 -53.50 -152.77
C ALA A 132 55.75 -53.40 -151.75
N LYS A 133 56.01 -52.19 -151.24
CA LYS A 133 57.18 -51.90 -150.40
C LYS A 133 57.08 -52.45 -148.96
N ILE A 134 55.88 -52.95 -148.60
CA ILE A 134 55.61 -53.59 -147.31
C ILE A 134 55.81 -55.11 -147.42
N SER A 135 55.46 -55.73 -148.56
CA SER A 135 55.73 -57.16 -148.81
C SER A 135 57.23 -57.46 -148.94
N GLU A 136 58.00 -56.55 -149.51
CA GLU A 136 59.46 -56.68 -149.71
C GLU A 136 60.23 -56.83 -148.39
N MET A 137 59.76 -56.15 -147.33
CA MET A 137 60.26 -56.29 -145.94
C MET A 137 59.81 -57.59 -145.23
N ILE A 138 58.83 -58.30 -145.77
CA ILE A 138 58.32 -59.59 -145.23
C ILE A 138 58.96 -60.79 -145.97
N GLN A 139 59.41 -60.59 -147.22
CA GLN A 139 59.92 -61.66 -148.09
C GLN A 139 61.45 -61.69 -148.25
N SER A 140 62.19 -60.96 -147.42
CA SER A 140 63.66 -60.97 -147.42
C SER A 140 64.24 -61.06 -145.99
N ASN A 141 65.20 -61.96 -145.79
CA ASN A 141 65.76 -62.39 -144.48
C ASN A 141 66.60 -61.31 -143.75
N SER A 142 66.34 -60.03 -144.01
CA SER A 142 67.08 -58.89 -143.44
C SER A 142 66.86 -58.70 -141.93
N LEU A 143 65.78 -59.26 -141.37
CA LEU A 143 65.45 -59.19 -139.94
C LEU A 143 66.33 -60.13 -139.10
N ASP A 144 66.68 -61.31 -139.63
CA ASP A 144 67.40 -62.37 -138.89
C ASP A 144 68.84 -61.96 -138.51
N ASN A 145 69.45 -61.03 -139.25
CA ASN A 145 70.76 -60.44 -138.94
C ASN A 145 70.69 -58.95 -138.54
N ALA A 146 69.52 -58.42 -138.17
CA ALA A 146 69.38 -57.04 -137.69
C ALA A 146 69.50 -56.93 -136.16
N PRO A 147 70.43 -56.17 -135.53
CA PRO A 147 70.30 -56.46 -133.33
C PRO A 147 69.19 -55.54 -132.83
N THR A 148 68.74 -55.75 -131.61
CA THR A 148 67.58 -55.08 -131.00
C THR A 148 67.59 -53.54 -131.07
N GLN A 149 68.73 -52.85 -130.97
CA GLN A 149 68.80 -51.39 -130.75
C GLN A 149 68.13 -50.55 -131.84
N SER A 150 67.86 -51.13 -133.00
CA SER A 150 67.26 -50.40 -134.11
C SER A 150 66.10 -51.13 -134.81
N LEU A 151 65.89 -52.42 -134.55
CA LEU A 151 64.53 -53.00 -134.52
C LEU A 151 63.61 -52.21 -133.56
N LEU A 152 64.11 -51.89 -132.36
CA LEU A 152 63.45 -50.97 -131.41
C LEU A 152 63.20 -49.57 -131.99
N ARG A 153 64.03 -49.10 -132.92
CA ARG A 153 63.87 -47.79 -133.57
C ARG A 153 62.74 -47.81 -134.61
N VAL A 154 62.53 -48.93 -135.30
CA VAL A 154 61.35 -49.16 -136.16
C VAL A 154 60.07 -49.23 -135.32
N VAL A 155 60.10 -49.96 -134.20
CA VAL A 155 58.95 -50.05 -133.26
C VAL A 155 58.59 -48.68 -132.67
N ASN A 156 59.58 -47.92 -132.20
CA ASN A 156 59.36 -46.57 -131.67
C ASN A 156 58.81 -45.62 -132.73
N GLY A 157 59.32 -45.68 -133.98
CA GLY A 157 58.80 -44.86 -135.08
C GLY A 157 57.33 -45.12 -135.44
N ILE A 158 56.83 -46.35 -135.22
CA ILE A 158 55.41 -46.69 -135.41
C ILE A 158 54.57 -46.24 -134.21
N LEU A 159 55.11 -46.34 -132.99
CA LEU A 159 54.44 -45.86 -131.77
C LEU A 159 54.29 -44.34 -131.76
N ASP A 160 55.35 -43.59 -132.09
CA ASP A 160 55.33 -42.12 -132.16
C ASP A 160 54.25 -41.63 -133.16
N GLU A 161 54.14 -42.27 -134.33
CA GLU A 161 53.15 -41.87 -135.34
C GLU A 161 51.69 -42.22 -134.94
N SER A 162 51.49 -43.20 -134.07
CA SER A 162 50.17 -43.50 -133.48
C SER A 162 49.70 -42.42 -132.49
N ILE A 163 50.66 -41.72 -131.86
CA ILE A 163 50.41 -40.66 -130.87
C ILE A 163 50.04 -39.35 -131.58
N GLU A 164 50.73 -38.97 -132.67
CA GLU A 164 50.45 -37.71 -133.37
C GLU A 164 49.17 -37.74 -134.23
N ARG A 165 48.75 -38.90 -134.76
CA ARG A 165 47.57 -39.00 -135.65
C ARG A 165 46.19 -39.01 -134.96
N LYS A 166 46.10 -38.86 -133.63
CA LYS A 166 44.86 -38.58 -132.83
C LYS A 166 43.56 -39.19 -133.43
N ARG A 167 43.21 -40.45 -133.19
CA ARG A 167 42.92 -40.98 -131.83
C ARG A 167 43.39 -42.43 -131.56
N GLY A 168 44.28 -43.00 -132.39
CA GLY A 168 45.01 -44.23 -132.03
C GLY A 168 44.49 -45.56 -132.61
N GLU A 169 43.93 -45.58 -133.82
CA GLU A 169 43.62 -46.82 -134.54
C GLU A 169 44.71 -47.16 -135.59
N ILE A 170 45.14 -48.43 -135.64
CA ILE A 170 46.28 -48.89 -136.45
C ILE A 170 45.82 -49.91 -137.50
N PRO A 171 46.13 -49.74 -138.81
CA PRO A 171 45.66 -50.64 -139.87
C PRO A 171 46.21 -52.08 -139.76
N HIS A 172 45.36 -53.08 -140.04
CA HIS A 172 45.68 -54.52 -139.93
C HIS A 172 46.98 -54.96 -140.63
N ARG A 173 47.37 -54.35 -141.75
CA ARG A 173 48.64 -54.67 -142.44
C ARG A 173 49.89 -54.23 -141.65
N VAL A 174 49.78 -53.15 -140.87
CA VAL A 174 50.83 -52.75 -139.92
C VAL A 174 50.84 -53.69 -138.72
N VAL A 175 49.66 -54.05 -138.19
CA VAL A 175 49.52 -55.00 -137.06
C VAL A 175 50.17 -56.35 -137.36
N TYR A 176 50.07 -56.87 -138.59
CA TYR A 176 50.72 -58.14 -138.97
C TYR A 176 52.25 -58.04 -138.96
N LEU A 177 52.80 -56.95 -139.50
CA LEU A 177 54.25 -56.72 -139.53
C LEU A 177 54.80 -56.48 -138.10
N LEU A 178 54.03 -55.78 -137.26
CA LEU A 178 54.35 -55.56 -135.84
C LEU A 178 54.33 -56.88 -135.04
N ARG A 179 53.41 -57.81 -135.35
CA ARG A 179 53.41 -59.15 -134.75
C ARG A 179 54.70 -59.92 -135.06
N ASN A 180 55.17 -59.89 -136.30
CA ASN A 180 56.41 -60.57 -136.70
C ASN A 180 57.65 -59.97 -136.02
N VAL A 181 57.75 -58.63 -135.94
CA VAL A 181 58.86 -57.96 -135.23
C VAL A 181 58.85 -58.25 -133.73
N VAL A 182 57.67 -58.32 -133.11
CA VAL A 182 57.54 -58.73 -131.70
C VAL A 182 57.93 -60.19 -131.49
N GLN A 183 57.48 -61.11 -132.36
CA GLN A 183 57.86 -62.53 -132.26
C GLN A 183 59.37 -62.73 -132.48
N GLU A 184 60.03 -61.94 -133.33
CA GLU A 184 61.47 -62.03 -133.54
C GLU A 184 62.27 -61.49 -132.35
N ILE A 185 61.79 -60.43 -131.67
CA ILE A 185 62.38 -59.96 -130.41
C ILE A 185 62.17 -61.01 -129.29
N GLU A 186 60.99 -61.63 -129.22
CA GLU A 186 60.65 -62.68 -128.26
C GLU A 186 61.46 -63.97 -128.49
N HIS A 187 61.71 -64.32 -129.76
CA HIS A 187 62.58 -65.43 -130.16
C HIS A 187 64.05 -65.17 -129.80
N ARG A 188 64.57 -63.97 -130.11
CA ARG A 188 65.92 -63.54 -129.68
C ARG A 188 66.08 -63.59 -128.17
N ILE A 189 65.12 -63.09 -127.41
CA ILE A 189 65.14 -63.15 -125.93
C ILE A 189 65.07 -64.60 -125.44
N SER A 190 64.35 -65.48 -126.12
CA SER A 190 64.28 -66.92 -125.80
C SER A 190 65.62 -67.64 -126.03
N ILE A 191 66.24 -67.48 -127.21
CA ILE A 191 67.57 -68.04 -127.51
C ILE A 191 68.63 -67.46 -126.57
N GLN A 192 68.54 -66.17 -126.25
CA GLN A 192 69.41 -65.50 -125.27
C GLN A 192 69.25 -66.12 -123.87
N ALA A 193 68.02 -66.34 -123.41
CA ALA A 193 67.72 -67.02 -122.15
C ALA A 193 68.16 -68.50 -122.14
N GLU A 194 68.13 -69.17 -123.27
CA GLU A 194 68.60 -70.56 -123.42
C GLU A 194 70.12 -70.67 -123.44
N HIS A 195 70.83 -69.78 -124.14
CA HIS A 195 72.29 -69.72 -124.09
C HIS A 195 72.81 -69.42 -122.68
N ILE A 196 72.13 -68.53 -121.93
CA ILE A 196 72.42 -68.28 -120.52
C ILE A 196 72.19 -69.54 -119.67
N ARG A 197 71.09 -70.29 -119.90
CA ARG A 197 70.80 -71.52 -119.13
C ARG A 197 71.76 -72.66 -119.44
N ASN A 198 72.19 -72.83 -120.69
CA ASN A 198 73.22 -73.82 -121.05
C ASN A 198 74.63 -73.42 -120.58
N GLN A 199 75.01 -72.14 -120.68
CA GLN A 199 76.24 -71.68 -120.04
C GLN A 199 76.18 -71.86 -118.52
N ASN A 200 75.08 -71.53 -117.86
CA ASN A 200 74.92 -71.77 -116.42
C ASN A 200 74.88 -73.26 -116.06
N SER A 201 74.46 -74.17 -116.94
CA SER A 201 74.56 -75.62 -116.70
C SER A 201 76.01 -76.10 -116.70
N ILE A 202 76.81 -75.65 -117.68
CA ILE A 202 78.22 -75.98 -117.83
C ILE A 202 79.09 -75.24 -116.79
N ILE A 203 78.68 -74.03 -116.40
CA ILE A 203 79.31 -73.27 -115.30
C ILE A 203 78.94 -73.90 -113.95
N LYS A 204 77.70 -74.34 -113.71
CA LYS A 204 77.31 -75.02 -112.46
C LYS A 204 78.07 -76.34 -112.29
N THR A 205 78.20 -77.15 -113.34
CA THR A 205 79.05 -78.36 -113.31
C THR A 205 80.56 -78.08 -113.23
N ARG A 206 81.00 -76.85 -113.52
CA ARG A 206 82.37 -76.37 -113.19
C ARG A 206 82.48 -75.79 -111.78
N GLU A 207 81.49 -75.07 -111.28
CA GLU A 207 81.40 -74.55 -109.91
C GLU A 207 81.35 -75.69 -108.90
N ASP A 208 80.59 -76.76 -109.17
CA ASP A 208 80.58 -77.94 -108.34
C ASP A 208 81.95 -78.65 -108.37
N LYS A 209 82.68 -78.59 -109.50
CA LYS A 209 84.10 -78.99 -109.59
C LYS A 209 85.05 -78.07 -108.81
N TYR A 210 84.73 -76.78 -108.65
CA TYR A 210 85.49 -75.85 -107.78
C TYR A 210 85.13 -76.02 -106.30
N ARG A 211 83.87 -76.32 -105.95
CA ARG A 211 83.46 -76.75 -104.61
C ARG A 211 84.23 -78.02 -104.20
N SER A 212 84.33 -78.99 -105.11
CA SER A 212 85.17 -80.18 -104.92
C SER A 212 86.67 -79.90 -104.79
N LYS A 213 87.16 -78.71 -105.15
CA LYS A 213 88.59 -78.37 -105.15
C LYS A 213 89.04 -77.46 -104.00
N ILE A 214 88.14 -76.76 -103.31
CA ILE A 214 88.45 -76.00 -102.08
C ILE A 214 87.89 -76.64 -100.80
N LYS A 215 86.94 -77.58 -100.90
CA LYS A 215 86.71 -78.57 -99.84
C LYS A 215 87.94 -79.45 -99.53
N ALA A 216 88.97 -79.37 -100.38
CA ALA A 216 90.30 -79.95 -100.19
C ALA A 216 91.36 -78.95 -99.65
N LEU A 217 91.07 -77.65 -99.56
CA LEU A 217 91.86 -76.68 -98.77
C LEU A 217 91.33 -76.59 -97.33
N GLU A 218 90.03 -76.79 -97.13
CA GLU A 218 89.38 -77.03 -95.82
C GLU A 218 89.94 -78.27 -95.06
N THR A 219 90.90 -79.01 -95.64
CA THR A 219 91.58 -80.17 -95.03
C THR A 219 93.11 -80.10 -95.08
N LEU A 220 93.70 -78.99 -95.52
CA LEU A 220 95.17 -78.80 -95.54
C LEU A 220 95.66 -77.48 -94.92
N VAL A 221 94.80 -76.48 -94.70
CA VAL A 221 95.10 -75.28 -93.88
C VAL A 221 94.65 -75.50 -92.41
N ASN A 222 94.73 -76.74 -91.94
CA ASN A 222 94.54 -77.12 -90.54
C ASN A 222 95.87 -77.61 -89.95
N GLY A 223 96.93 -76.85 -90.20
CA GLY A 223 98.30 -77.15 -89.78
C GLY A 223 99.25 -75.97 -89.97
N THR A 224 100.29 -75.97 -89.15
CA THR A 224 101.45 -75.06 -89.10
C THR A 224 101.22 -73.58 -88.77
N ASN A 225 101.42 -73.30 -87.48
CA ASN A 225 102.14 -72.16 -86.89
C ASN A 225 101.43 -70.79 -86.89
N GLU A 226 101.20 -70.09 -85.78
CA GLU A 226 101.89 -69.99 -84.46
C GLU A 226 103.19 -69.19 -84.44
N GLU A 227 103.38 -68.49 -83.31
CA GLU A 227 104.57 -67.79 -82.81
C GLU A 227 105.07 -66.51 -83.52
N ASN A 228 105.49 -65.55 -82.68
CA ASN A 228 106.39 -64.40 -82.93
C ASN A 228 105.94 -63.36 -84.00
N GLU A 229 105.67 -62.08 -83.69
CA GLU A 229 105.89 -61.26 -82.49
C GLU A 229 104.66 -60.31 -82.34
N MET A 230 104.13 -59.95 -81.16
CA MET A 230 104.71 -59.27 -80.00
C MET A 230 105.44 -57.93 -80.28
N ALA A 231 105.33 -57.01 -79.32
CA ALA A 231 106.17 -55.82 -79.15
C ALA A 231 106.24 -54.73 -80.26
N ILE A 232 105.32 -54.69 -81.23
CA ILE A 232 104.96 -53.41 -81.89
C ILE A 232 103.98 -52.62 -81.00
N ASN A 233 103.93 -51.28 -81.14
CA ASN A 233 103.39 -50.40 -80.08
C ASN A 233 102.19 -49.50 -80.53
N ARG A 234 101.09 -49.26 -79.79
CA ARG A 234 100.74 -49.26 -78.32
C ARG A 234 100.72 -47.87 -77.65
N LEU A 235 101.08 -46.79 -78.36
CA LEU A 235 101.28 -45.45 -77.78
C LEU A 235 100.00 -44.59 -77.62
N GLU A 236 98.90 -44.92 -78.31
CA GLU A 236 97.77 -43.98 -78.46
C GLU A 236 96.69 -44.07 -77.38
N LEU A 237 96.70 -45.12 -76.54
CA LEU A 237 95.69 -45.35 -75.50
C LEU A 237 95.76 -44.34 -74.34
N VAL A 238 96.90 -43.69 -74.13
CA VAL A 238 97.13 -42.71 -73.05
C VAL A 238 96.53 -41.32 -73.36
N LYS A 239 96.29 -40.99 -74.64
CA LYS A 239 95.93 -39.62 -75.05
C LYS A 239 94.46 -39.26 -74.78
N VAL A 240 93.60 -40.27 -74.63
CA VAL A 240 92.13 -40.12 -74.50
C VAL A 240 91.67 -40.04 -73.04
N GLU A 241 92.43 -40.55 -72.07
CA GLU A 241 92.03 -40.48 -70.65
C GLU A 241 92.23 -39.10 -70.02
N LYS A 242 93.17 -38.29 -70.55
CA LYS A 242 93.46 -36.95 -70.00
C LYS A 242 92.26 -35.99 -70.07
N SER A 243 91.38 -36.10 -71.07
CA SER A 243 90.23 -35.19 -71.21
C SER A 243 89.09 -35.46 -70.22
N LYS A 244 89.00 -36.67 -69.63
CA LYS A 244 87.92 -37.05 -68.71
C LYS A 244 88.13 -36.60 -67.25
N ILE A 245 89.26 -35.95 -66.95
CA ILE A 245 89.61 -35.49 -65.59
C ILE A 245 89.15 -34.04 -65.34
N ASP A 246 89.37 -33.12 -66.30
CA ASP A 246 89.00 -31.71 -66.12
C ASP A 246 87.49 -31.48 -65.98
N GLU A 247 86.67 -32.32 -66.64
CA GLU A 247 85.21 -32.19 -66.61
C GLU A 247 84.59 -32.53 -65.24
N ARG A 248 85.24 -33.40 -64.45
CA ARG A 248 84.78 -33.72 -63.08
C ARG A 248 85.01 -32.58 -62.08
N ARG A 249 85.92 -31.65 -62.37
CA ARG A 249 86.31 -30.59 -61.41
C ARG A 249 85.25 -29.50 -61.28
N LYS A 250 84.55 -29.16 -62.38
CA LYS A 250 83.49 -28.13 -62.40
C LYS A 250 82.23 -28.48 -61.61
N ILE A 251 81.92 -29.77 -61.46
CA ILE A 251 80.68 -30.20 -60.78
C ILE A 251 80.80 -29.96 -59.26
N GLY A 252 81.97 -30.21 -58.67
CA GLY A 252 82.20 -30.04 -57.23
C GLY A 252 82.10 -28.59 -56.72
N GLU A 253 82.31 -27.59 -57.57
CA GLU A 253 82.18 -26.18 -57.20
C GLU A 253 80.72 -25.69 -57.18
N GLN A 254 79.80 -26.36 -57.90
CA GLN A 254 78.39 -25.95 -57.94
C GLN A 254 77.59 -26.39 -56.70
N ASP A 255 77.83 -27.59 -56.17
CA ASP A 255 77.10 -28.10 -55.00
C ASP A 255 77.42 -27.32 -53.70
N MET A 256 78.66 -26.83 -53.55
CA MET A 256 79.06 -25.99 -52.41
C MET A 256 78.23 -24.69 -52.33
N VAL A 257 78.01 -24.04 -53.48
CA VAL A 257 77.25 -22.77 -53.57
C VAL A 257 75.76 -22.99 -53.24
N ARG A 258 75.22 -24.17 -53.55
CA ARG A 258 73.84 -24.52 -53.22
C ARG A 258 73.64 -24.66 -51.71
N LEU A 259 74.47 -25.43 -51.03
CA LEU A 259 74.34 -25.69 -49.58
C LEU A 259 74.51 -24.41 -48.74
N MET A 260 75.40 -23.49 -49.15
CA MET A 260 75.55 -22.18 -48.52
C MET A 260 74.23 -21.38 -48.53
N ARG A 261 73.54 -21.33 -49.68
CA ARG A 261 72.27 -20.60 -49.84
C ARG A 261 71.09 -21.29 -49.13
N GLU A 262 71.12 -22.61 -49.00
CA GLU A 262 70.12 -23.35 -48.20
C GLU A 262 70.33 -23.11 -46.68
N LYS A 263 71.59 -22.99 -46.21
CA LYS A 263 71.92 -22.60 -44.82
C LYS A 263 71.51 -21.16 -44.48
N GLU A 264 71.84 -20.20 -45.34
CA GLU A 264 71.53 -18.79 -45.15
C GLU A 264 70.01 -18.55 -44.99
N ASN A 265 69.18 -19.25 -45.78
CA ASN A 265 67.73 -19.20 -45.64
C ASN A 265 67.21 -19.82 -44.32
N ALA A 266 67.89 -20.83 -43.77
CA ALA A 266 67.54 -21.41 -42.47
C ALA A 266 67.88 -20.45 -41.31
N GLU A 267 69.01 -19.76 -41.37
CA GLU A 267 69.41 -18.78 -40.35
C GLU A 267 68.50 -17.52 -40.38
N ASN A 268 68.05 -17.10 -41.56
CA ASN A 268 67.07 -16.01 -41.71
C ASN A 268 65.66 -16.39 -41.20
N THR A 269 65.24 -17.66 -41.32
CA THR A 269 63.94 -18.09 -40.78
C THR A 269 63.97 -18.27 -39.26
N VAL A 270 65.07 -18.78 -38.70
CA VAL A 270 65.24 -18.88 -37.23
C VAL A 270 65.27 -17.49 -36.58
N THR A 271 65.98 -16.52 -37.16
CA THR A 271 66.03 -15.15 -36.61
C THR A 271 64.70 -14.42 -36.68
N ASN A 272 63.92 -14.58 -37.76
CA ASN A 272 62.56 -14.06 -37.84
C ASN A 272 61.65 -14.67 -36.76
N LEU A 273 61.65 -16.00 -36.59
CA LEU A 273 60.86 -16.67 -35.55
C LEU A 273 61.26 -16.25 -34.13
N GLN A 274 62.55 -15.98 -33.88
CA GLN A 274 63.01 -15.43 -32.60
C GLN A 274 62.48 -14.01 -32.35
N GLN A 275 62.42 -13.16 -33.38
CA GLN A 275 61.82 -11.82 -33.28
C GLN A 275 60.31 -11.89 -33.07
N GLU A 276 59.59 -12.77 -33.77
CA GLU A 276 58.15 -13.01 -33.55
C GLU A 276 57.87 -13.49 -32.12
N ILE A 277 58.65 -14.44 -31.60
CA ILE A 277 58.53 -14.90 -30.20
C ILE A 277 58.83 -13.75 -29.22
N GLN A 278 59.85 -12.92 -29.47
CA GLN A 278 60.20 -11.80 -28.59
C GLN A 278 59.11 -10.71 -28.57
N VAL A 279 58.53 -10.38 -29.73
CA VAL A 279 57.40 -9.43 -29.84
C VAL A 279 56.16 -10.01 -29.18
N MET A 280 55.81 -11.28 -29.46
CA MET A 280 54.66 -11.95 -28.86
C MET A 280 54.80 -12.09 -27.34
N SER A 281 56.00 -12.38 -26.83
CA SER A 281 56.26 -12.40 -25.38
C SER A 281 56.02 -11.03 -24.75
N ARG A 282 56.52 -9.95 -25.38
CA ARG A 282 56.28 -8.58 -24.89
C ARG A 282 54.79 -8.23 -24.88
N MET A 283 54.06 -8.53 -25.97
CA MET A 283 52.61 -8.30 -26.05
C MET A 283 51.83 -9.07 -24.96
N PHE A 284 52.27 -10.29 -24.59
CA PHE A 284 51.67 -11.05 -23.49
C PHE A 284 52.06 -10.54 -22.10
N GLU A 285 53.24 -9.93 -21.94
CA GLU A 285 53.63 -9.23 -20.70
C GLU A 285 52.76 -7.98 -20.51
N GLU A 286 52.71 -7.10 -21.52
CA GLU A 286 51.89 -5.87 -21.54
C GLU A 286 50.39 -6.16 -21.34
N TYR A 287 49.87 -7.25 -21.93
CA TYR A 287 48.49 -7.69 -21.71
C TYR A 287 48.26 -8.21 -20.28
N ARG A 288 49.25 -8.88 -19.67
CA ARG A 288 49.16 -9.34 -18.28
C ARG A 288 49.15 -8.17 -17.32
N GLU A 289 50.07 -7.22 -17.47
CA GLU A 289 50.14 -5.99 -16.66
C GLU A 289 48.82 -5.21 -16.74
N GLN A 290 48.26 -5.02 -17.93
CA GLN A 290 46.95 -4.37 -18.08
C GLN A 290 45.79 -5.13 -17.44
N MET A 291 45.84 -6.46 -17.38
CA MET A 291 44.80 -7.27 -16.73
C MET A 291 44.97 -7.27 -15.20
N GLU A 292 46.21 -7.28 -14.71
CA GLU A 292 46.55 -7.17 -13.29
C GLU A 292 46.18 -5.79 -12.74
N GLU A 293 46.49 -4.71 -13.46
CA GLU A 293 46.07 -3.34 -13.11
C GLU A 293 44.53 -3.22 -13.04
N LYS A 294 43.81 -3.70 -14.08
CA LYS A 294 42.33 -3.67 -14.09
C LYS A 294 41.72 -4.52 -12.98
N THR A 295 42.37 -5.64 -12.61
CA THR A 295 41.94 -6.48 -11.48
C THR A 295 42.15 -5.75 -10.16
N SER A 296 43.34 -5.15 -9.95
CA SER A 296 43.65 -4.36 -8.76
C SER A 296 42.73 -3.15 -8.58
N GLN A 297 42.46 -2.38 -9.65
CA GLN A 297 41.49 -1.27 -9.64
C GLN A 297 40.06 -1.75 -9.30
N MET A 298 39.66 -2.93 -9.80
CA MET A 298 38.37 -3.53 -9.48
C MET A 298 38.30 -4.00 -8.02
N GLU A 299 39.36 -4.60 -7.49
CA GLU A 299 39.46 -5.01 -6.08
C GLU A 299 39.46 -3.82 -5.12
N GLU A 300 40.16 -2.72 -5.45
CA GLU A 300 40.09 -1.49 -4.65
C GLU A 300 38.67 -0.89 -4.68
N HIS A 301 38.05 -0.77 -5.86
CA HIS A 301 36.68 -0.29 -5.98
C HIS A 301 35.66 -1.18 -5.23
N LEU A 302 35.79 -2.51 -5.31
CA LEU A 302 34.91 -3.46 -4.61
C LEU A 302 35.13 -3.42 -3.09
N THR A 303 36.37 -3.31 -2.61
CA THR A 303 36.65 -3.19 -1.16
C THR A 303 36.24 -1.82 -0.60
N LEU A 304 36.30 -0.75 -1.39
CA LEU A 304 35.71 0.54 -1.04
C LEU A 304 34.18 0.42 -0.92
N ARG A 305 33.52 -0.20 -1.92
CA ARG A 305 32.08 -0.46 -1.90
C ARG A 305 31.63 -1.35 -0.74
N ALA A 306 32.44 -2.33 -0.35
CA ALA A 306 32.18 -3.18 0.80
C ALA A 306 32.23 -2.37 2.10
N LYS A 307 33.27 -1.55 2.31
CA LYS A 307 33.38 -0.66 3.48
C LYS A 307 32.24 0.37 3.56
N GLU A 308 31.83 0.93 2.41
CA GLU A 308 30.67 1.82 2.32
C GLU A 308 29.37 1.10 2.74
N ALA A 309 29.15 -0.13 2.24
CA ALA A 309 27.99 -0.95 2.60
C ALA A 309 28.00 -1.36 4.09
N GLU A 310 29.15 -1.73 4.65
CA GLU A 310 29.32 -2.04 6.08
C GLU A 310 29.04 -0.82 6.98
N PHE A 311 29.53 0.36 6.58
CA PHE A 311 29.25 1.62 7.28
C PHE A 311 27.76 1.97 7.25
N LEU A 312 27.12 1.88 6.08
CA LEU A 312 25.68 2.13 5.93
C LEU A 312 24.84 1.09 6.69
N LEU A 313 25.23 -0.19 6.69
CA LEU A 313 24.59 -1.23 7.47
C LEU A 313 24.68 -0.95 8.98
N THR A 314 25.85 -0.51 9.45
CA THR A 314 26.10 -0.16 10.86
C THR A 314 25.29 1.07 11.28
N GLN A 315 25.25 2.12 10.44
CA GLN A 315 24.40 3.29 10.66
C GLN A 315 22.90 2.95 10.60
N SER A 316 22.50 1.97 9.78
CA SER A 316 21.12 1.49 9.71
C SER A 316 20.72 0.75 11.00
N LYS A 317 21.55 -0.21 11.44
CA LYS A 317 21.36 -0.94 12.71
C LYS A 317 21.21 0.01 13.90
N LYS A 318 22.12 0.97 14.05
CA LYS A 318 22.07 1.97 15.13
C LYS A 318 20.77 2.78 15.12
N ARG A 319 20.27 3.16 13.93
CA ARG A 319 18.97 3.85 13.80
C ARG A 319 17.77 2.96 14.10
N VAL A 320 17.85 1.66 13.84
CA VAL A 320 16.81 0.69 14.25
C VAL A 320 16.80 0.58 15.78
N GLU A 321 17.95 0.38 16.43
CA GLU A 321 18.08 0.34 17.90
C GLU A 321 17.56 1.63 18.57
N GLU A 322 17.88 2.81 18.00
CA GLU A 322 17.36 4.12 18.44
C GLU A 322 15.83 4.23 18.31
N VAL A 323 15.24 3.70 17.23
CA VAL A 323 13.79 3.72 17.00
C VAL A 323 13.07 2.68 17.88
N GLU A 324 13.63 1.49 18.06
CA GLU A 324 13.08 0.44 18.91
C GLU A 324 13.07 0.88 20.38
N THR A 325 14.20 1.39 20.90
CA THR A 325 14.26 1.90 22.28
C THR A 325 13.36 3.12 22.51
N ALA A 326 13.22 4.01 21.53
CA ALA A 326 12.26 5.11 21.59
C ALA A 326 10.80 4.61 21.58
N SER A 327 10.48 3.60 20.77
CA SER A 327 9.16 2.97 20.69
C SER A 327 8.78 2.24 21.98
N GLU A 328 9.71 1.47 22.56
CA GLU A 328 9.52 0.82 23.86
C GLU A 328 9.29 1.84 24.98
N LEU A 329 10.11 2.89 25.04
CA LEU A 329 9.94 3.98 26.01
C LEU A 329 8.58 4.67 25.84
N GLN A 330 8.16 4.95 24.61
CA GLN A 330 6.85 5.55 24.33
C GLN A 330 5.70 4.61 24.73
N SER A 331 5.82 3.31 24.47
CA SER A 331 4.85 2.29 24.88
C SER A 331 4.74 2.18 26.40
N GLN A 332 5.87 2.18 27.12
CA GLN A 332 5.89 2.23 28.59
C GLN A 332 5.25 3.51 29.14
N LEU A 333 5.47 4.66 28.51
CA LEU A 333 4.84 5.94 28.89
C LEU A 333 3.32 5.91 28.66
N TRP A 334 2.86 5.37 27.52
CA TRP A 334 1.43 5.17 27.26
C TRP A 334 0.78 4.17 28.23
N SER A 335 1.46 3.08 28.58
CA SER A 335 1.01 2.12 29.60
C SER A 335 0.87 2.76 30.99
N LYS A 336 1.89 3.51 31.43
CA LYS A 336 1.84 4.31 32.68
C LYS A 336 0.67 5.30 32.66
N LYS A 337 0.48 6.03 31.56
CA LYS A 337 -0.62 6.99 31.36
C LYS A 337 -2.00 6.32 31.40
N ALA A 338 -2.16 5.18 30.73
CA ALA A 338 -3.39 4.39 30.73
C ALA A 338 -3.74 3.85 32.14
N ASN A 339 -2.74 3.38 32.90
CA ASN A 339 -2.93 2.90 34.26
C ASN A 339 -3.30 4.04 35.23
N THR A 340 -2.69 5.23 35.11
CA THR A 340 -3.10 6.41 35.90
C THR A 340 -4.51 6.88 35.56
N PHE A 341 -4.91 6.87 34.28
CA PHE A 341 -6.30 7.17 33.89
C PHE A 341 -7.29 6.13 34.41
N ARG A 342 -6.95 4.83 34.38
CA ARG A 342 -7.78 3.76 34.96
C ARG A 342 -7.99 3.97 36.46
N SER A 343 -6.91 4.17 37.22
CA SER A 343 -7.00 4.44 38.66
C SER A 343 -7.83 5.69 38.98
N PHE A 344 -7.70 6.78 38.19
CA PHE A 344 -8.54 7.96 38.32
C PHE A 344 -10.04 7.63 38.09
N MET A 345 -10.36 6.90 37.02
CA MET A 345 -11.74 6.52 36.70
C MET A 345 -12.36 5.58 37.75
N ASP A 346 -11.60 4.64 38.28
CA ASP A 346 -12.06 3.74 39.35
C ASP A 346 -12.28 4.51 40.67
N ASN A 347 -11.42 5.48 40.99
CA ASN A 347 -11.62 6.38 42.14
C ASN A 347 -12.88 7.26 41.97
N GLN A 348 -13.09 7.86 40.80
CA GLN A 348 -14.31 8.63 40.50
C GLN A 348 -15.57 7.77 40.63
N LYS A 349 -15.52 6.53 40.15
CA LYS A 349 -16.61 5.55 40.25
C LYS A 349 -16.94 5.18 41.71
N LEU A 350 -15.94 5.11 42.58
CA LEU A 350 -16.14 4.95 44.03
C LEU A 350 -16.80 6.20 44.64
N SER A 351 -16.25 7.40 44.41
CA SER A 351 -16.83 8.65 44.93
C SER A 351 -18.30 8.85 44.50
N ILE A 352 -18.64 8.54 43.24
CA ILE A 352 -20.03 8.60 42.75
C ILE A 352 -20.93 7.57 43.46
N LYS A 353 -20.41 6.38 43.78
CA LYS A 353 -21.15 5.36 44.54
C LYS A 353 -21.42 5.82 45.98
N ASP A 354 -20.44 6.43 46.63
CA ASP A 354 -20.55 6.88 48.02
C ASP A 354 -21.46 8.11 48.15
N ILE A 355 -21.41 9.03 47.18
CA ILE A 355 -22.38 10.14 47.02
C ILE A 355 -23.80 9.59 46.80
N ARG A 356 -23.96 8.51 46.02
CA ARG A 356 -25.26 7.87 45.81
C ARG A 356 -25.82 7.22 47.07
N ILE A 357 -24.97 6.54 47.85
CA ILE A 357 -25.37 5.90 49.12
C ILE A 357 -25.77 6.95 50.15
N SER A 358 -24.93 7.97 50.37
CA SER A 358 -25.22 9.07 51.30
C SER A 358 -26.45 9.88 50.90
N SER A 359 -26.64 10.20 49.61
CA SER A 359 -27.87 10.81 49.10
C SER A 359 -29.13 9.98 49.38
N GLN A 360 -29.02 8.65 49.32
CA GLN A 360 -30.13 7.75 49.62
C GLN A 360 -30.41 7.62 51.12
N SER A 361 -29.38 7.72 51.98
CA SER A 361 -29.53 7.83 53.45
C SER A 361 -30.24 9.12 53.84
N ILE A 362 -29.74 10.27 53.37
CA ILE A 362 -30.33 11.61 53.59
C ILE A 362 -31.81 11.62 53.18
N LYS A 363 -32.18 10.96 52.07
CA LYS A 363 -33.57 10.84 51.63
C LYS A 363 -34.43 10.01 52.60
N GLN A 364 -33.90 8.94 53.19
CA GLN A 364 -34.60 8.15 54.20
C GLN A 364 -34.75 8.91 55.52
N GLU A 365 -33.69 9.58 55.98
CA GLU A 365 -33.68 10.44 57.16
C GLU A 365 -34.69 11.59 57.03
N MET A 366 -34.74 12.24 55.86
CA MET A 366 -35.70 13.29 55.54
C MET A 366 -37.15 12.80 55.56
N PHE A 367 -37.43 11.58 55.08
CA PHE A 367 -38.77 10.98 55.20
C PHE A 367 -39.13 10.64 56.65
N ALA A 368 -38.20 10.09 57.44
CA ALA A 368 -38.42 9.81 58.85
C ALA A 368 -38.71 11.08 59.65
N LEU A 369 -37.94 12.15 59.38
CA LEU A 369 -38.16 13.47 59.96
C LEU A 369 -39.52 14.07 59.55
N GLN A 370 -39.91 13.92 58.28
CA GLN A 370 -41.21 14.39 57.78
C GLN A 370 -42.40 13.68 58.48
N MET A 371 -42.28 12.38 58.77
CA MET A 371 -43.31 11.66 59.54
C MET A 371 -43.32 12.14 61.00
N LYS A 372 -42.17 12.27 61.65
CA LYS A 372 -42.08 12.78 63.03
C LYS A 372 -42.73 14.16 63.19
N TRP A 373 -42.49 15.10 62.26
CA TRP A 373 -43.16 16.40 62.27
C TRP A 373 -44.67 16.32 62.00
N ARG A 374 -45.14 15.40 61.15
CA ARG A 374 -46.57 15.15 60.94
C ARG A 374 -47.24 14.71 62.24
N ASP A 375 -46.62 13.79 62.96
CA ASP A 375 -47.15 13.21 64.19
C ASP A 375 -47.13 14.27 65.32
N GLU A 376 -46.04 15.04 65.45
CA GLU A 376 -45.95 16.16 66.40
C GLU A 376 -47.00 17.24 66.14
N ILE A 377 -47.20 17.66 64.88
CA ILE A 377 -48.25 18.63 64.51
C ILE A 377 -49.65 18.06 64.80
N SER A 378 -49.86 16.75 64.58
CA SER A 378 -51.15 16.09 64.87
C SER A 378 -51.44 16.05 66.37
N ASN A 379 -50.42 15.73 67.19
CA ASN A 379 -50.53 15.73 68.64
C ASN A 379 -50.81 17.14 69.18
N ILE A 380 -50.08 18.16 68.71
CA ILE A 380 -50.32 19.58 69.05
C ILE A 380 -51.76 19.99 68.68
N GLY A 381 -52.30 19.49 67.56
CA GLY A 381 -53.69 19.72 67.17
C GLY A 381 -54.71 19.09 68.12
N LEU A 382 -54.42 17.89 68.66
CA LEU A 382 -55.24 17.23 69.67
C LEU A 382 -55.16 17.94 71.03
N ASP A 383 -53.96 18.30 71.48
CA ASP A 383 -53.72 19.01 72.75
C ASP A 383 -54.38 20.39 72.74
N LEU A 384 -54.23 21.15 71.64
CA LEU A 384 -54.87 22.44 71.46
C LEU A 384 -56.40 22.31 71.45
N LYS A 385 -56.95 21.28 70.80
CA LYS A 385 -58.40 21.03 70.85
C LYS A 385 -58.84 20.71 72.28
N GLY A 386 -58.13 19.84 73.00
CA GLY A 386 -58.44 19.52 74.40
C GLY A 386 -58.39 20.75 75.32
N LEU A 387 -57.47 21.69 75.06
CA LEU A 387 -57.39 22.96 75.78
C LEU A 387 -58.57 23.91 75.46
N VAL A 388 -59.01 23.98 74.19
CA VAL A 388 -60.19 24.75 73.78
C VAL A 388 -61.47 24.14 74.39
N ASP A 389 -61.67 22.83 74.22
CA ASP A 389 -62.80 22.09 74.79
C ASP A 389 -62.84 22.30 76.32
N ALA A 390 -61.70 22.27 77.02
CA ALA A 390 -61.62 22.56 78.46
C ALA A 390 -61.93 24.02 78.81
N ALA A 391 -61.47 24.99 78.00
CA ALA A 391 -61.72 26.40 78.22
C ALA A 391 -63.20 26.78 78.01
N GLU A 392 -63.87 26.21 77.01
CA GLU A 392 -65.32 26.39 76.79
C GLU A 392 -66.12 25.84 77.97
N ASN A 393 -65.81 24.61 78.42
CA ASN A 393 -66.44 24.01 79.59
C ASN A 393 -66.22 24.86 80.87
N TYR A 394 -65.03 25.45 81.05
CA TYR A 394 -64.76 26.34 82.18
C TYR A 394 -65.64 27.60 82.20
N HIS A 395 -65.92 28.21 81.04
CA HIS A 395 -66.86 29.33 80.97
C HIS A 395 -68.29 28.91 81.32
N GLY A 396 -68.73 27.73 80.89
CA GLY A 396 -70.02 27.15 81.30
C GLY A 396 -70.11 26.97 82.83
N VAL A 397 -69.08 26.39 83.44
CA VAL A 397 -68.97 26.22 84.89
C VAL A 397 -68.96 27.56 85.63
N LEU A 398 -68.31 28.60 85.11
CA LEU A 398 -68.35 29.94 85.71
C LEU A 398 -69.78 30.54 85.69
N ALA A 399 -70.50 30.42 84.57
CA ALA A 399 -71.88 30.91 84.45
C ALA A 399 -72.85 30.15 85.37
N GLU A 400 -72.69 28.83 85.50
CA GLU A 400 -73.47 28.02 86.44
C GLU A 400 -73.18 28.40 87.91
N ASN A 401 -71.89 28.58 88.27
CA ASN A 401 -71.52 29.05 89.61
C ASN A 401 -72.10 30.43 89.93
N GLN A 402 -72.13 31.35 88.96
CA GLN A 402 -72.76 32.68 89.12
C GLN A 402 -74.26 32.56 89.39
N LYS A 403 -74.97 31.72 88.61
CA LYS A 403 -76.40 31.45 88.81
C LYS A 403 -76.67 30.85 90.21
N LEU A 404 -75.95 29.79 90.58
CA LEU A 404 -76.10 29.11 91.87
C LEU A 404 -75.76 30.03 93.05
N PHE A 405 -74.78 30.92 92.90
CA PHE A 405 -74.43 31.90 93.93
C PHE A 405 -75.58 32.88 94.21
N ASN A 406 -76.26 33.36 93.16
CA ASN A 406 -77.41 34.26 93.26
C ASN A 406 -78.63 33.53 93.85
N GLU A 407 -78.93 32.31 93.40
CA GLU A 407 -79.98 31.45 93.98
C GLU A 407 -79.76 31.23 95.49
N VAL A 408 -78.52 31.01 95.92
CA VAL A 408 -78.15 30.93 97.35
C VAL A 408 -78.30 32.26 98.09
N GLN A 409 -78.20 33.43 97.43
CA GLN A 409 -78.54 34.70 98.08
C GLN A 409 -80.05 34.90 98.21
N GLU A 410 -80.84 34.53 97.21
CA GLU A 410 -82.30 34.63 97.24
C GLU A 410 -82.91 33.70 98.29
N LEU A 411 -82.44 32.44 98.36
CA LEU A 411 -82.85 31.47 99.38
C LEU A 411 -82.49 31.88 100.82
N LYS A 412 -81.44 32.70 101.00
CA LYS A 412 -81.12 33.34 102.29
C LYS A 412 -81.97 34.58 102.61
N GLY A 413 -82.84 34.98 101.69
CA GLY A 413 -83.70 36.16 101.76
C GLY A 413 -83.01 37.42 101.25
N ASN A 414 -83.73 38.19 100.43
CA ASN A 414 -83.27 39.46 99.86
C ASN A 414 -83.20 40.59 100.91
N ILE A 415 -83.93 40.46 102.02
CA ILE A 415 -83.85 41.32 103.20
C ILE A 415 -83.41 40.47 104.38
N ARG A 416 -82.30 40.85 105.02
CA ARG A 416 -81.70 40.14 106.16
C ARG A 416 -81.50 41.12 107.32
N VAL A 417 -82.06 40.79 108.49
CA VAL A 417 -81.95 41.62 109.70
C VAL A 417 -81.01 40.92 110.68
N TYR A 418 -79.86 41.53 110.94
CA TYR A 418 -78.86 41.02 111.88
C TYR A 418 -78.85 41.86 113.16
N CYS A 419 -78.81 41.20 114.31
CA CYS A 419 -78.61 41.83 115.61
C CYS A 419 -77.12 41.75 115.99
N ARG A 420 -76.53 42.84 116.53
CA ARG A 420 -75.17 42.81 117.09
C ARG A 420 -75.16 43.39 118.49
N VAL A 421 -74.79 42.57 119.47
CA VAL A 421 -74.61 42.98 120.86
C VAL A 421 -73.16 43.45 121.04
N ARG A 422 -72.93 44.75 121.24
CA ARG A 422 -71.58 45.25 121.52
C ARG A 422 -71.11 44.80 122.90
N PRO A 423 -69.80 44.54 123.12
CA PRO A 423 -69.27 44.36 124.47
C PRO A 423 -69.46 45.63 125.32
N PHE A 424 -69.46 45.44 126.64
CA PHE A 424 -69.44 46.54 127.61
C PHE A 424 -68.17 47.39 127.46
N LEU A 425 -68.29 48.71 127.60
CA LEU A 425 -67.13 49.61 127.61
C LEU A 425 -66.45 49.58 128.99
N PRO A 426 -65.14 49.89 129.09
CA PRO A 426 -64.48 50.06 130.37
C PRO A 426 -65.25 51.03 131.29
N GLY A 427 -65.58 50.58 132.50
CA GLY A 427 -66.41 51.33 133.46
C GLY A 427 -67.92 51.05 133.38
N GLN A 428 -68.41 50.20 132.47
CA GLN A 428 -69.79 49.70 132.49
C GLN A 428 -69.85 48.37 133.27
N ASP A 429 -70.83 48.22 134.17
CA ASP A 429 -71.03 46.97 134.92
C ASP A 429 -71.64 45.88 134.03
N GLY A 430 -70.85 44.84 133.73
CA GLY A 430 -71.29 43.70 132.94
C GLY A 430 -72.32 42.80 133.62
N LYS A 431 -72.57 42.94 134.93
CA LYS A 431 -73.64 42.21 135.64
C LYS A 431 -75.03 42.79 135.36
N SER A 432 -75.09 44.06 134.94
CA SER A 432 -76.33 44.78 134.62
C SER A 432 -76.75 44.60 133.15
N THR A 433 -76.73 43.36 132.65
CA THR A 433 -77.18 43.02 131.29
C THR A 433 -78.71 42.85 131.22
N ALA A 434 -79.31 43.37 130.15
CA ALA A 434 -80.70 43.09 129.78
C ALA A 434 -80.83 41.92 128.77
N VAL A 435 -79.71 41.36 128.31
CA VAL A 435 -79.70 40.14 127.48
C VAL A 435 -79.58 38.93 128.41
N ASP A 436 -80.57 38.06 128.35
CA ASP A 436 -80.73 36.88 129.22
C ASP A 436 -80.26 35.60 128.50
N TYR A 437 -80.58 35.47 127.22
CA TYR A 437 -80.18 34.33 126.38
C TYR A 437 -79.99 34.74 124.91
N ILE A 438 -79.03 34.10 124.24
CA ILE A 438 -78.82 34.16 122.78
C ILE A 438 -78.80 32.70 122.28
N GLY A 439 -79.76 32.35 121.44
CA GLY A 439 -79.91 31.03 120.83
C GLY A 439 -79.33 30.96 119.42
N GLU A 440 -78.87 29.76 119.06
CA GLU A 440 -78.18 29.47 117.78
C GLU A 440 -79.06 29.75 116.55
N ASN A 441 -80.39 29.60 116.70
CA ASN A 441 -81.39 29.83 115.64
C ASN A 441 -81.76 31.31 115.39
N GLY A 442 -80.88 32.25 115.78
CA GLY A 442 -81.11 33.69 115.60
C GLY A 442 -82.13 34.30 116.57
N GLU A 443 -82.30 33.70 117.75
CA GLU A 443 -83.28 34.12 118.76
C GLU A 443 -82.59 34.76 119.98
N ILE A 444 -83.07 35.92 120.45
CA ILE A 444 -82.50 36.66 121.61
C ILE A 444 -83.59 36.99 122.62
N LEU A 445 -83.34 36.63 123.88
CA LEU A 445 -84.22 36.90 125.01
C LEU A 445 -83.73 38.12 125.77
N ILE A 446 -84.60 39.13 125.85
CA ILE A 446 -84.36 40.38 126.58
C ILE A 446 -85.20 40.39 127.86
N SER A 447 -84.54 40.58 129.00
CA SER A 447 -85.18 40.80 130.30
C SER A 447 -85.38 42.30 130.56
N ASN A 448 -86.50 42.66 131.20
CA ASN A 448 -86.86 44.02 131.55
C ASN A 448 -87.07 44.11 133.08
N PRO A 449 -86.11 44.66 133.85
CA PRO A 449 -86.20 44.70 135.31
C PRO A 449 -87.34 45.60 135.83
N SER A 450 -87.97 46.41 134.99
CA SER A 450 -89.14 47.22 135.34
C SER A 450 -90.48 46.48 135.18
N LYS A 451 -90.48 45.18 134.84
CA LYS A 451 -91.68 44.34 134.72
C LYS A 451 -91.49 42.97 135.37
N GLN A 452 -92.50 42.50 136.09
CA GLN A 452 -92.49 41.20 136.78
C GLN A 452 -93.26 40.13 135.98
N GLY A 453 -92.93 38.86 136.21
CA GLY A 453 -93.58 37.72 135.56
C GLY A 453 -93.24 37.59 134.08
N LYS A 454 -94.15 36.98 133.29
CA LYS A 454 -93.92 36.70 131.85
C LYS A 454 -93.73 37.98 131.02
N ASP A 455 -94.39 39.08 131.39
CA ASP A 455 -94.23 40.39 130.74
C ASP A 455 -92.85 41.05 130.99
N GLY A 456 -92.05 40.49 131.90
CA GLY A 456 -90.65 40.85 132.13
C GLY A 456 -89.70 40.37 131.04
N TYR A 457 -90.11 39.48 130.13
CA TYR A 457 -89.25 38.88 129.12
C TYR A 457 -89.79 39.08 127.69
N ARG A 458 -88.90 39.33 126.74
CA ARG A 458 -89.23 39.48 125.31
C ARG A 458 -88.22 38.74 124.44
N MET A 459 -88.71 37.74 123.70
CA MET A 459 -87.94 37.06 122.66
C MET A 459 -88.05 37.84 121.34
N PHE A 460 -86.94 38.01 120.64
CA PHE A 460 -86.88 38.55 119.28
C PHE A 460 -86.15 37.56 118.36
N LYS A 461 -86.53 37.50 117.09
CA LYS A 461 -85.89 36.64 116.08
C LYS A 461 -85.31 37.45 114.94
N PHE A 462 -84.12 37.06 114.51
CA PHE A 462 -83.28 37.70 113.51
C PHE A 462 -82.70 36.64 112.56
N ASN A 463 -82.21 37.04 111.38
CA ASN A 463 -81.52 36.11 110.49
C ASN A 463 -80.17 35.64 111.10
N LYS A 464 -79.54 36.48 111.92
CA LYS A 464 -78.35 36.15 112.72
C LYS A 464 -78.23 37.08 113.93
N ILE A 465 -77.63 36.58 115.01
CA ILE A 465 -77.21 37.39 116.16
C ILE A 465 -75.70 37.25 116.32
N PHE A 466 -75.01 38.38 116.37
CA PHE A 466 -73.61 38.47 116.74
C PHE A 466 -73.51 38.86 118.22
N ASN A 467 -72.95 37.96 119.03
CA ASN A 467 -72.73 38.20 120.46
C ASN A 467 -71.51 39.13 120.71
N THR A 468 -71.25 39.42 121.98
CA THR A 468 -70.20 40.34 122.46
C THR A 468 -68.76 39.95 122.09
N HIS A 469 -68.53 38.72 121.64
CA HIS A 469 -67.20 38.20 121.29
C HIS A 469 -66.93 38.19 119.78
N VAL A 470 -67.94 38.45 118.94
CA VAL A 470 -67.81 38.36 117.48
C VAL A 470 -67.01 39.53 116.90
N SER A 471 -65.90 39.19 116.26
CA SER A 471 -64.96 40.13 115.64
C SER A 471 -65.54 40.87 114.42
N GLN A 472 -64.84 41.92 114.00
CA GLN A 472 -65.13 42.65 112.77
C GLN A 472 -65.02 41.76 111.52
N ALA A 473 -64.11 40.79 111.53
CA ALA A 473 -63.89 39.87 110.42
C ALA A 473 -65.02 38.84 110.29
N GLU A 474 -65.53 38.30 111.40
CA GLU A 474 -66.65 37.35 111.40
C GLU A 474 -67.99 38.01 111.02
N VAL A 475 -68.23 39.25 111.48
CA VAL A 475 -69.39 40.04 111.02
C VAL A 475 -69.31 40.28 109.52
N PHE A 476 -68.14 40.66 109.00
CA PHE A 476 -67.95 40.84 107.56
C PHE A 476 -68.10 39.54 106.76
N SER A 477 -67.55 38.42 107.24
CA SER A 477 -67.60 37.10 106.58
C SER A 477 -69.03 36.67 106.25
N ASP A 478 -70.00 36.97 107.11
CA ASP A 478 -71.41 36.64 106.89
C ASP A 478 -72.12 37.57 105.88
N ILE A 479 -71.68 38.83 105.81
CA ILE A 479 -72.24 39.87 104.92
C ILE A 479 -71.55 39.86 103.53
N GLN A 480 -70.30 39.41 103.46
CA GLN A 480 -69.45 39.38 102.27
C GLN A 480 -70.11 38.73 101.03
N PRO A 481 -70.85 37.60 101.12
CA PRO A 481 -71.54 37.04 99.97
C PRO A 481 -72.59 37.98 99.39
N LEU A 482 -73.32 38.72 100.24
CA LEU A 482 -74.30 39.71 99.76
C LEU A 482 -73.58 40.89 99.09
N ILE A 483 -72.48 41.39 99.67
CA ILE A 483 -71.66 42.47 99.10
C ILE A 483 -71.13 42.08 97.71
N ARG A 484 -70.67 40.83 97.54
CA ARG A 484 -70.09 40.37 96.26
C ARG A 484 -71.09 40.33 95.11
N SER A 485 -72.39 40.24 95.37
CA SER A 485 -73.43 40.27 94.32
C SER A 485 -73.43 41.56 93.49
N VAL A 486 -72.82 42.66 93.94
CA VAL A 486 -72.62 43.86 93.08
C VAL A 486 -71.76 43.56 91.85
N LEU A 487 -70.84 42.59 91.94
CA LEU A 487 -69.99 42.15 90.82
C LEU A 487 -70.78 41.34 89.77
N ASP A 488 -71.98 40.87 90.15
CA ASP A 488 -72.91 40.11 89.31
C ASP A 488 -74.10 40.98 88.86
N GLY A 489 -74.05 42.31 89.12
CA GLY A 489 -75.04 43.30 88.68
C GLY A 489 -76.16 43.62 89.66
N PHE A 490 -76.10 43.15 90.91
CA PHE A 490 -77.17 43.36 91.90
C PHE A 490 -76.94 44.61 92.77
N ASN A 491 -78.01 45.39 92.98
CA ASN A 491 -78.00 46.50 93.94
C ASN A 491 -78.02 45.99 95.38
N VAL A 492 -77.04 46.40 96.19
CA VAL A 492 -76.86 45.94 97.58
C VAL A 492 -76.87 47.13 98.53
N CYS A 493 -77.65 47.05 99.61
CA CYS A 493 -77.74 48.11 100.62
C CYS A 493 -77.55 47.55 102.04
N ILE A 494 -76.76 48.25 102.87
CA ILE A 494 -76.40 47.82 104.23
C ILE A 494 -76.64 48.98 105.20
N PHE A 495 -77.61 48.81 106.09
CA PHE A 495 -77.95 49.80 107.11
C PHE A 495 -77.51 49.34 108.51
N ALA A 496 -76.89 50.26 109.27
CA ALA A 496 -76.61 50.06 110.69
C ALA A 496 -77.61 50.87 111.54
N TYR A 497 -78.52 50.19 112.24
CA TYR A 497 -79.57 50.82 113.05
C TYR A 497 -79.28 50.77 114.56
N GLY A 498 -80.04 51.53 115.35
CA GLY A 498 -79.99 51.56 116.82
C GLY A 498 -79.64 52.93 117.40
N GLN A 499 -79.67 53.05 118.74
CA GLN A 499 -79.44 54.31 119.46
C GLN A 499 -78.00 54.86 119.34
N THR A 500 -77.78 56.08 119.84
CA THR A 500 -76.42 56.59 120.07
C THR A 500 -75.69 55.71 121.09
N GLY A 501 -74.42 55.39 120.82
CA GLY A 501 -73.63 54.47 121.65
C GLY A 501 -73.89 52.96 121.43
N SER A 502 -74.74 52.56 120.47
CA SER A 502 -75.01 51.13 120.21
C SER A 502 -73.90 50.38 119.47
N GLY A 503 -73.02 51.08 118.73
CA GLY A 503 -71.96 50.48 117.91
C GLY A 503 -72.16 50.57 116.39
N LYS A 504 -73.07 51.42 115.88
CA LYS A 504 -73.27 51.68 114.44
C LYS A 504 -71.95 51.96 113.71
N THR A 505 -71.25 53.04 114.08
CA THR A 505 -69.99 53.47 113.46
C THR A 505 -68.86 52.45 113.67
N TYR A 506 -68.83 51.78 114.82
CA TYR A 506 -67.90 50.68 115.09
C TYR A 506 -68.09 49.52 114.11
N THR A 507 -69.33 49.24 113.70
CA THR A 507 -69.62 48.14 112.76
C THR A 507 -69.31 48.54 111.31
N MET A 508 -69.70 49.74 110.88
CA MET A 508 -69.48 50.18 109.49
C MET A 508 -68.03 50.60 109.22
N SER A 509 -67.41 51.40 110.10
CA SER A 509 -66.06 51.96 109.92
C SER A 509 -64.99 51.19 110.70
N GLY A 510 -65.29 50.75 111.92
CA GLY A 510 -64.32 50.14 112.84
C GLY A 510 -63.84 51.07 113.97
N PRO A 511 -63.28 50.53 115.07
CA PRO A 511 -62.67 51.32 116.14
C PRO A 511 -61.34 51.98 115.78
N GLY A 512 -60.65 51.51 114.75
CA GLY A 512 -59.28 51.91 114.43
C GLY A 512 -58.95 51.79 112.95
N LYS A 513 -57.71 52.13 112.60
CA LYS A 513 -57.21 52.15 111.21
C LYS A 513 -56.53 50.83 110.79
N SER A 514 -56.32 49.88 111.71
CA SER A 514 -55.67 48.60 111.39
C SER A 514 -56.59 47.68 110.57
N LYS A 515 -56.01 46.76 109.79
CA LYS A 515 -56.77 45.77 108.99
C LYS A 515 -57.54 44.75 109.85
N GLU A 516 -57.29 44.70 111.16
CA GLU A 516 -58.06 43.94 112.15
C GLU A 516 -59.28 44.75 112.64
N ASP A 517 -59.11 46.05 112.90
CA ASP A 517 -60.19 46.95 113.31
C ASP A 517 -61.25 47.21 112.22
N TRP A 518 -60.84 47.21 110.95
CA TRP A 518 -61.67 47.62 109.81
C TRP A 518 -63.12 47.12 109.90
N GLY A 519 -64.08 48.04 109.86
CA GLY A 519 -65.49 47.73 109.74
C GLY A 519 -65.89 47.25 108.34
N VAL A 520 -67.19 47.02 108.16
CA VAL A 520 -67.77 46.51 106.91
C VAL A 520 -67.32 47.31 105.69
N ASN A 521 -67.25 48.64 105.76
CA ASN A 521 -66.94 49.51 104.61
C ASN A 521 -65.54 49.25 104.05
N TYR A 522 -64.51 49.29 104.90
CA TYR A 522 -63.12 49.08 104.45
C TYR A 522 -62.86 47.64 104.02
N ARG A 523 -63.51 46.66 104.67
CA ARG A 523 -63.43 45.24 104.27
C ARG A 523 -64.10 45.00 102.92
N ALA A 524 -65.27 45.60 102.69
CA ALA A 524 -66.00 45.54 101.42
C ALA A 524 -65.16 46.10 100.27
N LEU A 525 -64.67 47.34 100.41
CA LEU A 525 -63.87 48.00 99.37
C LEU A 525 -62.57 47.22 99.10
N ASN A 526 -61.84 46.78 100.14
CA ASN A 526 -60.65 45.96 99.95
C ASN A 526 -60.97 44.66 99.19
N ASP A 527 -62.05 43.94 99.54
CA ASP A 527 -62.41 42.68 98.89
C ASP A 527 -62.82 42.88 97.42
N LEU A 528 -63.60 43.92 97.12
CA LEU A 528 -63.99 44.26 95.75
C LEU A 528 -62.77 44.66 94.88
N PHE A 529 -61.83 45.46 95.40
CA PHE A 529 -60.58 45.78 94.71
C PHE A 529 -59.63 44.57 94.59
N ASP A 530 -59.54 43.72 95.62
CA ASP A 530 -58.78 42.46 95.55
C ASP A 530 -59.34 41.51 94.49
N ILE A 531 -60.66 41.51 94.25
CA ILE A 531 -61.30 40.72 93.19
C ILE A 531 -61.08 41.36 91.81
N SER A 532 -61.23 42.68 91.66
CA SER A 532 -61.03 43.34 90.38
C SER A 532 -59.59 43.18 89.87
N LEU A 533 -58.60 43.31 90.76
CA LEU A 533 -57.18 43.06 90.43
C LEU A 533 -56.91 41.60 90.01
N LYS A 534 -57.56 40.62 90.65
CA LYS A 534 -57.44 39.19 90.29
C LYS A 534 -58.14 38.86 88.96
N ARG A 535 -59.22 39.57 88.63
CA ARG A 535 -60.04 39.33 87.43
C ARG A 535 -59.69 40.23 86.23
N ARG A 536 -58.74 41.16 86.37
CA ARG A 536 -58.36 42.19 85.36
C ARG A 536 -58.05 41.69 83.94
N ASN A 537 -57.67 40.41 83.79
CA ASN A 537 -57.37 39.79 82.50
C ASN A 537 -58.64 39.30 81.76
N THR A 538 -59.80 39.34 82.42
CA THR A 538 -61.08 38.79 81.94
C THR A 538 -62.22 39.81 82.05
N PHE A 539 -62.16 40.69 83.04
CA PHE A 539 -63.15 41.74 83.31
C PHE A 539 -62.48 43.10 83.50
N SER A 540 -63.03 44.14 82.90
CA SER A 540 -62.73 45.53 83.23
C SER A 540 -63.76 46.03 84.26
N TYR A 541 -63.31 46.80 85.25
CA TYR A 541 -64.17 47.34 86.31
C TYR A 541 -63.96 48.84 86.43
N GLU A 542 -65.06 49.58 86.43
CA GLU A 542 -65.12 51.01 86.76
C GLU A 542 -65.79 51.15 88.14
N VAL A 543 -65.30 52.06 88.98
CA VAL A 543 -65.73 52.18 90.38
C VAL A 543 -65.87 53.66 90.74
N GLU A 544 -67.11 54.13 90.79
CA GLU A 544 -67.46 55.46 91.28
C GLU A 544 -67.80 55.43 92.78
N VAL A 545 -67.61 56.55 93.48
CA VAL A 545 -67.89 56.68 94.92
C VAL A 545 -68.54 58.02 95.20
N GLN A 546 -69.71 57.99 95.84
CA GLN A 546 -70.40 59.16 96.38
C GLN A 546 -70.50 59.02 97.91
N MET A 547 -70.33 60.11 98.66
CA MET A 547 -70.49 60.10 100.11
C MET A 547 -71.36 61.28 100.56
N VAL A 548 -72.47 60.97 101.24
CA VAL A 548 -73.56 61.92 101.51
C VAL A 548 -74.01 61.80 102.98
N GLU A 549 -74.30 62.94 103.59
CA GLU A 549 -74.98 63.07 104.87
C GLU A 549 -76.45 63.49 104.63
N ILE A 550 -77.38 62.89 105.36
CA ILE A 550 -78.78 63.36 105.42
C ILE A 550 -79.05 63.78 106.87
N TYR A 551 -79.31 65.07 107.07
CA TYR A 551 -79.59 65.64 108.38
C TYR A 551 -80.82 66.55 108.32
N ASN A 552 -81.87 66.23 109.08
CA ASN A 552 -83.12 66.99 109.14
C ASN A 552 -83.70 67.27 107.73
N GLU A 553 -83.87 66.20 106.93
CA GLU A 553 -84.30 66.21 105.52
C GLU A 553 -83.46 67.09 104.57
N GLN A 554 -82.23 67.45 104.96
CA GLN A 554 -81.27 68.13 104.08
C GLN A 554 -80.16 67.18 103.67
N VAL A 555 -79.95 67.07 102.36
CA VAL A 555 -78.88 66.28 101.73
C VAL A 555 -77.63 67.15 101.64
N ARG A 556 -76.50 66.61 102.11
CA ARG A 556 -75.19 67.27 102.11
C ARG A 556 -74.13 66.37 101.48
N ASP A 557 -73.33 66.94 100.60
CA ASP A 557 -72.15 66.26 100.03
C ASP A 557 -71.00 66.28 101.05
N LEU A 558 -70.34 65.13 101.26
CA LEU A 558 -69.19 64.99 102.16
C LEU A 558 -67.84 64.95 101.42
N LEU A 559 -67.84 64.96 100.09
CA LEU A 559 -66.64 65.02 99.24
C LEU A 559 -66.42 66.41 98.63
N SER A 560 -67.45 67.26 98.59
CA SER A 560 -67.32 68.66 98.15
C SER A 560 -66.67 69.56 99.21
N ASN A 561 -65.75 70.42 98.78
CA ASN A 561 -65.08 71.41 99.61
C ASN A 561 -65.92 72.70 99.82
N ASP A 562 -67.05 72.86 99.11
CA ASP A 562 -67.85 74.09 99.19
C ASP A 562 -68.75 74.12 100.43
N ILE A 563 -68.35 74.93 101.41
CA ILE A 563 -69.04 75.18 102.68
C ILE A 563 -70.45 75.82 102.46
N ALA A 564 -70.75 76.31 101.25
CA ALA A 564 -71.92 77.12 100.92
C ALA A 564 -73.05 76.35 100.17
N GLN A 565 -73.39 75.13 100.60
CA GLN A 565 -74.47 74.34 99.97
C GLN A 565 -75.86 74.95 100.16
N LYS A 566 -76.27 75.82 99.23
CA LYS A 566 -77.69 76.18 99.02
C LYS A 566 -78.43 75.00 98.39
N ARG A 567 -79.63 74.73 98.91
CA ARG A 567 -80.72 73.90 98.35
C ARG A 567 -80.57 73.59 96.85
N ASN A 568 -80.22 72.35 96.52
CA ASN A 568 -80.23 71.88 95.14
C ASN A 568 -80.86 70.47 95.06
N THR A 569 -82.18 70.42 94.96
CA THR A 569 -83.00 69.19 95.05
C THR A 569 -82.91 68.28 93.82
N ARG A 570 -81.87 68.42 92.99
CA ARG A 570 -81.68 67.69 91.71
C ARG A 570 -80.97 66.34 91.84
N TYR A 571 -80.34 66.05 92.97
CA TYR A 571 -79.54 64.83 93.15
C TYR A 571 -80.36 63.53 93.32
N LEU A 572 -81.70 63.58 93.25
CA LEU A 572 -82.56 62.39 93.37
C LEU A 572 -83.00 61.78 92.02
N GLU A 573 -82.74 62.45 90.89
CA GLU A 573 -83.17 61.96 89.56
C GLU A 573 -82.37 60.73 89.07
N TYR A 574 -81.24 60.40 89.71
CA TYR A 574 -80.35 59.29 89.32
C TYR A 574 -80.65 57.93 89.97
N PHE A 575 -81.60 57.84 90.91
CA PHE A 575 -82.00 56.56 91.54
C PHE A 575 -83.21 55.90 90.85
N SER A 576 -83.31 56.03 89.52
CA SER A 576 -84.48 55.66 88.71
C SER A 576 -84.12 54.87 87.44
N THR A 577 -83.37 53.78 87.60
CA THR A 577 -83.13 52.73 86.58
C THR A 577 -83.11 51.37 87.24
#